data_AF-A0A7W4W2J5-F1
#
_entry.id   AF-A0A7W4W2J5-F1
#
_cell.length_a   1.000
_cell.length_b   1.000
_cell.length_c   1.000
_cell.angle_alpha   90.00
_cell.angle_beta   90.00
_cell.angle_gamma   90.00
#
_symmetry.space_group_name_H-M   'P 1'
#
loop_
_entity.id
_entity.type
_entity.pdbx_description
1 polymer ?
#
loop_
_entity_poly.entity_id
_entity_poly.type
_entity_poly.pdbx_seq_one_letter_code
_entity_poly.pdbx_strand_id
1 'polypeptide(L)'
;MSQSFLSEEDAELREFFAEDATELLVEVREILASMLRGEATEGGLESVRRGFHNLKGAAMSLPGCDSLESFTRLSETLATALEQGVIAANPEVLTLLDEAAAAIQDLLAEHAMEPRLPLLPNQLVMALMYCQDKLVGIDASLDGAQAPVSLEEPLRQFRAAN
;
A
#
# COMPACT_ATOMS: atom_id res chain seq x y z
N MET A 1 12.19 -10.66 33.55
CA MET A 1 11.35 -10.88 32.35
C MET A 1 10.32 -9.77 32.33
N SER A 2 10.50 -8.75 31.51
CA SER A 2 9.52 -7.67 31.39
C SER A 2 8.52 -8.12 30.33
N GLN A 3 7.41 -8.74 30.74
CA GLN A 3 6.24 -8.78 29.88
C GLN A 3 5.74 -7.33 29.80
N SER A 4 5.96 -6.68 28.65
CA SER A 4 5.34 -5.38 28.39
C SER A 4 3.87 -5.65 28.13
N PHE A 5 3.04 -5.48 29.16
CA PHE A 5 1.60 -5.33 28.96
C PHE A 5 1.39 -4.01 28.21
N LEU A 6 0.63 -4.04 27.12
CA LEU A 6 0.10 -2.82 26.51
C LEU A 6 -0.77 -2.10 27.56
N SER A 7 -0.71 -0.77 27.60
CA SER A 7 -1.68 -0.03 28.41
C SER A 7 -3.10 -0.20 27.84
N GLU A 8 -4.13 0.00 28.66
CA GLU A 8 -5.52 0.01 28.16
C GLU A 8 -5.71 1.07 27.07
N GLU A 9 -5.05 2.22 27.20
CA GLU A 9 -5.00 3.28 26.18
C GLU A 9 -4.38 2.81 24.85
N ASP A 10 -3.30 2.01 24.90
CA ASP A 10 -2.69 1.44 23.69
C ASP A 10 -3.61 0.41 23.01
N ALA A 11 -4.40 -0.33 23.78
CA ALA A 11 -5.33 -1.32 23.25
C ALA A 11 -6.52 -0.64 22.58
N GLU A 12 -7.12 0.37 23.22
CA GLU A 12 -8.20 1.17 22.63
C GLU A 12 -7.75 1.91 21.36
N LEU A 13 -6.53 2.47 21.35
CA LEU A 13 -5.97 3.12 20.17
C LEU A 13 -5.80 2.16 18.99
N ARG A 14 -5.35 0.93 19.27
CA ARG A 14 -5.17 -0.13 18.25
C ARG A 14 -6.50 -0.59 17.67
N GLU A 15 -7.53 -0.73 18.50
CA GLU A 15 -8.88 -1.11 18.08
C GLU A 15 -9.49 -0.03 17.17
N PHE A 16 -9.46 1.23 17.61
CA PHE A 16 -9.93 2.36 16.81
C PHE A 16 -9.19 2.46 15.46
N PHE A 17 -7.87 2.27 15.49
CA PHE A 17 -7.09 2.24 14.25
C PHE A 17 -7.50 1.10 13.33
N ALA A 18 -7.68 -0.12 13.85
CA ALA A 18 -8.04 -1.27 13.04
C ALA A 18 -9.40 -1.08 12.35
N GLU A 19 -10.38 -0.48 13.03
CA GLU A 19 -11.68 -0.12 12.47
C GLU A 19 -11.55 0.92 11.35
N ASP A 20 -10.92 2.08 11.64
CA ASP A 20 -10.76 3.18 10.68
C ASP A 20 -9.93 2.75 9.44
N ALA A 21 -8.87 1.98 9.67
CA ALA A 21 -8.05 1.41 8.60
C ALA A 21 -8.84 0.42 7.73
N THR A 22 -9.73 -0.38 8.33
CA THR A 22 -10.56 -1.33 7.59
C THR A 22 -11.53 -0.59 6.68
N GLU A 23 -12.21 0.43 7.18
CA GLU A 23 -13.12 1.27 6.39
C GLU A 23 -12.39 1.95 5.23
N LEU A 24 -11.25 2.58 5.52
CA LEU A 24 -10.41 3.23 4.51
C LEU A 24 -9.94 2.26 3.42
N LEU A 25 -9.56 1.03 3.80
CA LEU A 25 -9.13 0.01 2.84
C LEU A 25 -10.28 -0.47 1.96
N VAL A 26 -11.52 -0.52 2.46
CA VAL A 26 -12.69 -0.81 1.63
C VAL A 26 -12.83 0.25 0.54
N GLU A 27 -12.78 1.54 0.89
CA GLU A 27 -12.86 2.65 -0.08
C GLU A 27 -11.74 2.59 -1.13
N VAL A 28 -10.50 2.37 -0.69
CA VAL A 28 -9.34 2.23 -1.60
C VAL A 28 -9.56 1.10 -2.61
N ARG A 29 -10.04 -0.05 -2.15
CA ARG A 29 -10.28 -1.21 -3.00
C ARG A 29 -11.44 -1.02 -3.96
N GLU A 30 -12.50 -0.35 -3.54
CA GLU A 30 -13.62 0.02 -4.43
C GLU A 30 -13.15 0.90 -5.59
N ILE A 31 -12.31 1.90 -5.29
CA ILE A 31 -11.73 2.78 -6.31
C ILE A 31 -10.84 1.98 -7.27
N LEU A 32 -9.94 1.14 -6.74
CA LEU A 32 -9.06 0.29 -7.56
C LEU A 32 -9.87 -0.66 -8.45
N ALA A 33 -10.94 -1.25 -7.92
CA ALA A 33 -11.82 -2.12 -8.69
C ALA A 33 -12.55 -1.36 -9.81
N SER A 34 -13.02 -0.13 -9.56
CA SER A 34 -13.60 0.74 -10.60
C SER A 34 -12.59 1.07 -11.70
N MET A 35 -11.35 1.41 -11.33
CA MET A 35 -10.28 1.67 -12.29
C MET A 35 -9.95 0.44 -13.15
N LEU A 36 -9.90 -0.76 -12.55
CA LEU A 36 -9.69 -2.01 -13.27
C LEU A 36 -10.80 -2.33 -14.27
N ARG A 37 -12.04 -1.88 -14.01
CA ARG A 37 -13.17 -1.99 -14.94
C ARG A 37 -13.15 -0.91 -16.04
N GLY A 38 -12.20 0.02 -16.01
CA GLY A 38 -12.11 1.14 -16.95
C GLY A 38 -13.13 2.24 -16.69
N GLU A 39 -13.69 2.30 -15.47
CA GLU A 39 -14.61 3.36 -15.08
C GLU A 39 -13.83 4.66 -14.82
N ALA A 40 -14.42 5.80 -15.18
CA ALA A 40 -13.83 7.10 -14.89
C ALA A 40 -13.88 7.36 -13.37
N THR A 41 -12.73 7.38 -12.73
CA THR A 41 -12.56 7.71 -11.31
C THR A 41 -11.80 9.03 -11.19
N GLU A 42 -12.51 10.15 -11.29
CA GLU A 42 -11.90 11.47 -11.10
C GLU A 42 -11.26 11.56 -9.70
N GLY A 43 -9.97 11.88 -9.64
CA GLY A 43 -9.20 11.87 -8.39
C GLY A 43 -8.95 10.47 -7.79
N GLY A 44 -9.25 9.38 -8.48
CA GLY A 44 -9.13 8.02 -7.94
C GLY A 44 -7.72 7.67 -7.43
N LEU A 45 -6.69 8.02 -8.21
CA LEU A 45 -5.29 7.79 -7.81
C LEU A 45 -4.86 8.64 -6.59
N GLU A 46 -5.36 9.87 -6.49
CA GLU A 46 -5.11 10.72 -5.31
C GLU A 46 -5.73 10.07 -4.07
N SER A 47 -6.99 9.60 -4.15
CA SER A 47 -7.67 8.92 -3.05
C SER A 47 -6.94 7.64 -2.64
N VAL A 48 -6.49 6.81 -3.58
CA VAL A 48 -5.70 5.60 -3.30
C VAL A 48 -4.39 5.95 -2.60
N ARG A 49 -3.65 6.95 -3.10
CA ARG A 49 -2.39 7.41 -2.46
C ARG A 49 -2.65 7.93 -1.04
N ARG A 50 -3.70 8.74 -0.85
CA ARG A 50 -4.09 9.25 0.47
C ARG A 50 -4.45 8.13 1.44
N GLY A 51 -5.13 7.08 0.95
CA GLY A 51 -5.40 5.88 1.74
C GLY A 51 -4.13 5.26 2.31
N PHE A 52 -3.14 4.95 1.45
CA PHE A 52 -1.86 4.41 1.92
C PHE A 52 -1.06 5.39 2.79
N HIS A 53 -1.12 6.70 2.52
CA HIS A 53 -0.48 7.73 3.34
C HIS A 53 -1.01 7.74 4.78
N ASN A 54 -2.33 7.70 4.94
CA ASN A 54 -2.98 7.69 6.25
C ASN A 54 -2.64 6.41 7.02
N LEU A 55 -2.70 5.25 6.34
CA LEU A 55 -2.32 3.96 6.93
C LEU A 55 -0.86 3.95 7.40
N LYS A 56 0.07 4.49 6.59
CA LYS A 56 1.48 4.64 6.98
C LYS A 56 1.63 5.51 8.22
N GLY A 57 0.95 6.68 8.23
CA GLY A 57 1.00 7.60 9.36
C GLY A 57 0.53 6.95 10.65
N ALA A 58 -0.56 6.20 10.60
CA ALA A 58 -1.10 5.51 11.76
C ALA A 58 -0.25 4.30 12.20
N ALA A 59 0.28 3.51 11.26
CA ALA A 59 1.21 2.42 11.58
C ALA A 59 2.50 2.93 12.25
N MET A 60 2.99 4.12 11.85
CA MET A 60 4.15 4.77 12.48
C MET A 60 3.88 5.20 13.93
N SER A 61 2.63 5.52 14.27
CA SER A 61 2.23 5.92 15.62
C SER A 61 2.03 4.75 16.58
N LEU A 62 1.96 3.50 16.08
CA LEU A 62 1.71 2.30 16.88
C LEU A 62 3.00 1.48 17.10
N PRO A 63 3.41 1.23 18.37
CA PRO A 63 4.59 0.40 18.65
C PRO A 63 4.48 -1.00 18.05
N GLY A 64 5.57 -1.51 17.44
CA GLY A 64 5.61 -2.87 16.89
C GLY A 64 4.91 -3.06 15.53
N CYS A 65 4.54 -1.97 14.86
CA CYS A 65 3.92 -1.99 13.53
C CYS A 65 4.92 -1.69 12.39
N ASP A 66 6.23 -1.85 12.61
CA ASP A 66 7.28 -1.48 11.65
C ASP A 66 7.13 -2.18 10.27
N SER A 67 6.66 -3.44 10.27
CA SER A 67 6.42 -4.19 9.02
C SER A 67 5.26 -3.61 8.22
N LEU A 68 4.17 -3.24 8.89
CA LEU A 68 3.01 -2.60 8.28
C LEU A 68 3.35 -1.19 7.78
N GLU A 69 4.10 -0.43 8.57
CA GLU A 69 4.60 0.89 8.19
C GLU A 69 5.49 0.81 6.94
N SER A 70 6.40 -0.17 6.90
CA SER A 70 7.26 -0.41 5.73
C SER A 70 6.45 -0.77 4.48
N PHE A 71 5.45 -1.63 4.63
CA PHE A 71 4.61 -2.08 3.53
C PHE A 71 3.68 -0.99 2.99
N THR A 72 3.06 -0.21 3.88
CA THR A 72 2.22 0.93 3.51
C THR A 72 3.03 2.01 2.82
N ARG A 73 4.28 2.28 3.25
CA ARG A 73 5.21 3.17 2.55
C ARG A 73 5.53 2.70 1.12
N LEU A 74 5.81 1.41 0.93
CA LEU A 74 6.07 0.86 -0.41
C LEU A 74 4.85 1.04 -1.33
N SER A 75 3.67 0.75 -0.81
CA SER A 75 2.39 0.92 -1.53
C SER A 75 2.10 2.38 -1.86
N GLU A 76 2.32 3.30 -0.92
CA GLU A 76 2.18 4.75 -1.12
C GLU A 76 3.17 5.27 -2.18
N THR A 77 4.41 4.77 -2.19
CA THR A 77 5.42 5.15 -3.19
C THR A 77 4.93 4.81 -4.60
N LEU A 78 4.39 3.61 -4.77
CA LEU A 78 3.84 3.15 -6.05
C LEU A 78 2.60 3.96 -6.46
N ALA A 79 1.68 4.21 -5.52
CA ALA A 79 0.50 5.04 -5.76
C ALA A 79 0.86 6.49 -6.12
N THR A 80 1.90 7.04 -5.49
CA THR A 80 2.44 8.38 -5.80
C THR A 80 2.98 8.43 -7.23
N ALA A 81 3.73 7.41 -7.66
CA ALA A 81 4.27 7.34 -9.02
C ALA A 81 3.15 7.24 -10.08
N LEU A 82 2.04 6.57 -9.78
CA LEU A 82 0.85 6.56 -10.63
C LEU A 82 0.18 7.95 -10.68
N GLU A 83 -0.09 8.54 -9.52
CA GLU A 83 -0.75 9.85 -9.39
C GLU A 83 0.03 10.94 -10.15
N GLN A 84 1.37 10.92 -10.05
CA GLN A 84 2.26 11.88 -10.72
C GLN A 84 2.47 11.58 -12.21
N GLY A 85 1.94 10.47 -12.73
CA GLY A 85 2.15 10.06 -14.13
C GLY A 85 3.57 9.60 -14.44
N VAL A 86 4.38 9.31 -13.42
CA VAL A 86 5.74 8.74 -13.56
C VAL A 86 5.65 7.34 -14.16
N ILE A 87 4.65 6.56 -13.75
CA ILE A 87 4.35 5.25 -14.31
C ILE A 87 2.94 5.18 -14.88
N ALA A 88 2.77 4.35 -15.91
CA ALA A 88 1.48 4.15 -16.55
C ALA A 88 0.55 3.32 -15.66
N ALA A 89 -0.67 3.81 -15.43
CA ALA A 89 -1.74 3.00 -14.87
C ALA A 89 -2.05 1.84 -15.82
N ASN A 90 -1.91 0.61 -15.31
CA ASN A 90 -2.18 -0.62 -16.06
C ASN A 90 -2.72 -1.68 -15.09
N PRO A 91 -3.39 -2.74 -15.60
CA PRO A 91 -4.04 -3.72 -14.75
C PRO A 91 -3.11 -4.41 -13.74
N GLU A 92 -1.85 -4.68 -14.08
CA GLU A 92 -0.91 -5.37 -13.19
C GLU A 92 -0.55 -4.51 -11.97
N VAL A 93 -0.27 -3.23 -12.18
CA VAL A 93 0.08 -2.30 -11.11
C VAL A 93 -1.14 -2.00 -10.23
N LEU A 94 -2.32 -1.81 -10.82
CA LEU A 94 -3.56 -1.61 -10.06
C LEU A 94 -3.92 -2.85 -9.24
N THR A 95 -3.75 -4.04 -9.80
CA THR A 95 -3.95 -5.31 -9.07
C THR A 95 -2.96 -5.46 -7.92
N LEU A 96 -1.69 -5.08 -8.10
CA LEU A 96 -0.71 -5.10 -7.02
C LEU A 96 -1.11 -4.19 -5.84
N LEU A 97 -1.67 -3.02 -6.11
CA LEU A 97 -2.19 -2.14 -5.06
C LEU A 97 -3.44 -2.70 -4.38
N ASP A 98 -4.34 -3.38 -5.13
CA ASP A 98 -5.52 -4.03 -4.54
C ASP A 98 -5.11 -5.21 -3.66
N GLU A 99 -4.17 -6.04 -4.11
CA GLU A 99 -3.59 -7.13 -3.32
C GLU A 99 -2.89 -6.61 -2.06
N ALA A 100 -2.18 -5.48 -2.15
CA ALA A 100 -1.56 -4.85 -0.99
C ALA A 100 -2.62 -4.36 0.01
N ALA A 101 -3.68 -3.70 -0.47
CA ALA A 101 -4.79 -3.28 0.39
C ALA A 101 -5.49 -4.48 1.04
N ALA A 102 -5.77 -5.54 0.28
CA ALA A 102 -6.36 -6.78 0.78
C ALA A 102 -5.49 -7.44 1.85
N ALA A 103 -4.18 -7.54 1.64
CA ALA A 103 -3.27 -8.12 2.62
C ALA A 103 -3.24 -7.33 3.94
N ILE A 104 -3.41 -6.01 3.90
CA ILE A 104 -3.54 -5.19 5.11
C ILE A 104 -4.89 -5.46 5.79
N GLN A 105 -6.00 -5.58 5.03
CA GLN A 105 -7.31 -5.92 5.61
C GLN A 105 -7.26 -7.28 6.32
N ASP A 106 -6.69 -8.30 5.66
CA ASP A 106 -6.56 -9.64 6.23
C ASP A 106 -5.70 -9.60 7.51
N LEU A 107 -4.59 -8.86 7.49
CA LEU A 107 -3.74 -8.65 8.66
C LEU A 107 -4.52 -8.04 9.84
N LEU A 108 -5.32 -7.01 9.59
CA LEU A 108 -6.10 -6.33 10.62
C LEU A 108 -7.22 -7.24 11.17
N ALA A 109 -7.90 -7.97 10.29
CA ALA A 109 -8.97 -8.88 10.65
C ALA A 109 -8.49 -10.08 11.47
N GLU A 110 -7.33 -10.65 11.14
CA GLU A 110 -6.80 -11.85 11.80
C GLU A 110 -6.11 -11.53 13.13
N HIS A 111 -5.48 -10.36 13.24
CA HIS A 111 -4.61 -10.04 14.36
C HIS A 111 -5.07 -8.90 15.25
N ALA A 112 -6.16 -8.19 14.91
CA ALA A 112 -6.71 -7.09 15.72
C ALA A 112 -5.62 -6.13 16.25
N MET A 113 -4.59 -5.86 15.43
CA MET A 113 -3.42 -5.06 15.83
C MET A 113 -2.67 -5.58 17.07
N GLU A 114 -2.49 -6.90 17.22
CA GLU A 114 -1.65 -7.47 18.27
C GLU A 114 -0.26 -6.80 18.33
N PRO A 115 0.38 -6.70 19.52
CA PRO A 115 1.65 -5.99 19.72
C PRO A 115 2.81 -6.47 18.84
N ARG A 116 2.67 -7.64 18.21
CA ARG A 116 3.60 -8.14 17.20
C ARG A 116 2.82 -8.72 16.03
N LEU A 117 2.70 -7.95 14.97
CA LEU A 117 2.06 -8.38 13.74
C LEU A 117 2.86 -9.49 13.05
N PRO A 118 2.20 -10.41 12.33
CA PRO A 118 2.89 -11.29 11.40
C PRO A 118 3.54 -10.49 10.27
N LEU A 119 4.38 -11.19 9.51
CA LEU A 119 4.91 -10.64 8.26
C LEU A 119 3.82 -10.68 7.19
N LEU A 120 3.71 -9.60 6.44
CA LEU A 120 2.88 -9.54 5.24
C LEU A 120 3.41 -10.51 4.16
N PRO A 121 2.58 -10.92 3.19
CA PRO A 121 2.96 -11.91 2.19
C PRO A 121 4.26 -11.52 1.46
N ASN A 122 5.30 -12.35 1.59
CA ASN A 122 6.64 -12.06 1.07
C ASN A 122 6.63 -11.72 -0.44
N GLN A 123 5.77 -12.38 -1.22
CA GLN A 123 5.62 -12.11 -2.65
C GLN A 123 5.17 -10.68 -2.95
N LEU A 124 4.24 -10.14 -2.17
CA LEU A 124 3.77 -8.76 -2.31
C LEU A 124 4.84 -7.77 -1.90
N VAL A 125 5.54 -8.03 -0.79
CA VAL A 125 6.67 -7.20 -0.34
C VAL A 125 7.72 -7.12 -1.45
N MET A 126 8.12 -8.27 -2.00
CA MET A 126 9.14 -8.34 -3.05
C MET A 126 8.70 -7.68 -4.35
N ALA A 127 7.43 -7.81 -4.76
CA ALA A 127 6.90 -7.14 -5.94
C ALA A 127 6.87 -5.61 -5.77
N LEU A 128 6.46 -5.12 -4.60
CA LEU A 128 6.47 -3.69 -4.29
C LEU A 128 7.90 -3.13 -4.22
N MET A 129 8.83 -3.86 -3.61
CA MET A 129 10.26 -3.50 -3.59
C MET A 129 10.86 -3.48 -5.00
N TYR A 130 10.50 -4.46 -5.84
CA TYR A 130 10.92 -4.48 -7.25
C TYR A 130 10.44 -3.24 -7.99
N CYS A 131 9.15 -2.87 -7.85
CA CYS A 131 8.62 -1.66 -8.44
C CYS A 131 9.35 -0.40 -7.92
N GLN A 132 9.60 -0.31 -6.61
CA GLN A 132 10.33 0.81 -6.01
C GLN A 132 11.75 0.95 -6.60
N ASP A 133 12.48 -0.15 -6.75
CA ASP A 133 13.81 -0.15 -7.38
C ASP A 133 13.77 0.41 -8.81
N LYS A 134 12.72 0.07 -9.58
CA LYS A 134 12.51 0.64 -10.92
C LYS A 134 12.20 2.13 -10.95
N LEU A 135 11.74 2.70 -9.83
CA LEU A 135 11.48 4.13 -9.71
C LEU A 135 12.74 4.93 -9.29
N VAL A 136 13.79 4.26 -8.80
CA VAL A 136 15.03 4.93 -8.39
C VAL A 136 15.69 5.61 -9.58
N GLY A 137 15.98 6.90 -9.44
CA GLY A 137 16.64 7.70 -10.48
C GLY A 137 15.72 8.19 -11.60
N ILE A 138 14.41 7.93 -11.53
CA ILE A 138 13.44 8.61 -12.38
C ILE A 138 13.18 10.00 -11.78
N ASP A 139 13.64 11.04 -12.47
CA ASP A 139 13.43 12.41 -12.06
C ASP A 139 12.05 12.91 -12.55
N ALA A 140 11.06 12.87 -11.67
CA ALA A 140 9.72 13.41 -11.92
C ALA A 140 9.70 14.95 -12.09
N SER A 141 10.82 15.62 -11.78
CA SER A 141 10.96 17.09 -11.82
C SER A 141 11.38 17.63 -13.19
N LEU A 142 11.71 16.75 -14.15
CA LEU A 142 12.07 17.19 -15.50
C LEU A 142 10.78 17.56 -16.26
N ASP A 143 10.64 18.86 -16.49
CA ASP A 143 9.56 19.60 -17.19
C ASP A 143 9.42 19.22 -18.70
N GLY A 144 9.70 17.97 -19.05
CA GLY A 144 9.59 17.40 -20.38
C GLY A 144 8.57 16.28 -20.38
N ALA A 145 7.69 16.27 -21.39
CA ALA A 145 6.68 15.25 -21.65
C ALA A 145 7.29 13.85 -21.87
N GLN A 146 7.81 13.24 -20.82
CA GLN A 146 8.30 11.87 -20.85
C GLN A 146 7.10 10.97 -20.67
N ALA A 147 6.93 10.01 -21.59
CA ALA A 147 5.83 9.07 -21.52
C ALA A 147 5.93 8.27 -20.19
N PRO A 148 4.81 8.02 -19.50
CA PRO A 148 4.81 7.26 -18.26
C PRO A 148 5.49 5.90 -18.46
N VAL A 149 6.36 5.51 -17.54
CA VAL A 149 7.06 4.21 -17.60
C VAL A 149 6.05 3.10 -17.36
N SER A 150 5.97 2.12 -18.27
CA SER A 150 5.14 0.95 -18.05
C SER A 150 5.88 -0.08 -17.21
N LEU A 151 5.25 -0.49 -16.09
CA LEU A 151 5.71 -1.60 -15.25
C LEU A 151 4.96 -2.92 -15.53
N GLU A 152 4.06 -2.96 -16.50
CA GLU A 152 3.19 -4.13 -16.75
C GLU A 152 4.02 -5.40 -17.04
N GLU A 153 4.84 -5.38 -18.09
CA GLU A 153 5.65 -6.53 -18.48
C GLU A 153 6.76 -6.87 -17.46
N PRO A 154 7.53 -5.88 -16.92
CA PRO A 154 8.46 -6.14 -15.83
C PRO A 154 7.83 -6.85 -14.63
N LEU A 155 6.63 -6.42 -14.21
CA LEU A 155 5.93 -6.99 -13.06
C LEU A 155 5.39 -8.40 -13.37
N ARG A 156 4.88 -8.65 -14.58
CA ARG A 156 4.49 -10.00 -15.01
C ARG A 156 5.65 -10.98 -14.96
N GLN A 157 6.80 -10.59 -15.50
CA GLN A 157 8.00 -11.42 -15.50
C GLN A 157 8.49 -11.69 -14.09
N PHE A 158 8.46 -10.67 -13.22
CA PHE A 158 8.81 -10.80 -11.81
C PHE A 158 7.91 -11.82 -11.10
N ARG A 159 6.58 -11.69 -11.27
CA ARG A 159 5.58 -12.60 -10.68
C ARG A 159 5.64 -14.02 -11.23
N ALA A 160 6.04 -14.21 -12.50
CA ALA A 160 6.19 -15.54 -13.08
C ALA A 160 7.45 -16.28 -12.58
N ALA A 161 8.44 -15.54 -12.06
CA ALA A 161 9.72 -16.08 -11.64
C ALA A 161 9.82 -16.37 -10.13
N ASN A 162 8.86 -15.93 -9.32
CA ASN A 162 8.86 -16.02 -7.86
C ASN A 162 7.53 -16.56 -7.32
#